data_AF-G0EQC1-F1
#
_entry.id   AF-G0EQC1-F1
#
_cell.length_a   1.000
_cell.length_b   1.000
_cell.length_c   1.000
_cell.angle_alpha   90.00
_cell.angle_beta   90.00
_cell.angle_gamma   90.00
#
_symmetry.space_group_name_H-M   'P 1'
#
loop_
_entity.id
_entity.type
_entity.pdbx_description
1 polymer ?
#
loop_
_entity_poly.entity_id
_entity_poly.type
_entity_poly.pdbx_seq_one_letter_code
_entity_poly.pdbx_strand_id
1 'polypeptide(L)'
;MFIASCGNKVTAPSVSDITYYEPNNAIRKTYYYKINDGKTDAMIAVEGTFKKLAESANAIIYVEESQIDKGITKGDILSFLREFENYIPKEIEIYGEIPDFDGNGKVIFLMANLNTNITTSITGGYFSANDLIYGKSGVPGEYLHINVPTSESTIGLMMHELQHLINYYNNAMLKNKAMDIWLNESLSESTSHLFSSTLTDSRINFFINNPYYSFYSWYFMYTDWSFVFTPGHVLLSYASSSMFMKWLDARTGGNFNIYKEIAHSDPSLTSEQRLLNITSKYGLGNDMDTVLLNWIEGVSKNEVQGLNIAPIDPTDKNFNQNGSIPLLPKSLVVYSTANNNISGNKLLTRQLGQTGLSVVINNSVNTTAGLANKEDVVNLTIKKADNLNSSIKYQRANLTDELFYIDKVID
;
A
#
# COMPACT_ATOMS: atom_id res chain seq x y z
N MET A 1 -38.94 11.68 -29.01
CA MET A 1 -38.93 11.68 -27.54
C MET A 1 -37.48 11.49 -27.12
N PHE A 2 -36.81 12.59 -26.75
CA PHE A 2 -35.41 12.58 -26.34
C PHE A 2 -35.35 12.26 -24.85
N ILE A 3 -34.63 11.21 -24.47
CA ILE A 3 -34.26 10.97 -23.07
C ILE A 3 -32.97 11.74 -22.84
N ALA A 4 -33.07 12.86 -22.14
CA ALA A 4 -31.93 13.59 -21.64
C ALA A 4 -31.31 12.79 -20.49
N SER A 5 -30.11 12.26 -20.71
CA SER A 5 -29.23 11.79 -19.65
C SER A 5 -28.70 13.02 -18.90
N CYS A 6 -29.13 13.22 -17.66
CA CYS A 6 -28.52 14.19 -16.77
C CYS A 6 -27.19 13.61 -16.29
N GLY A 7 -26.08 14.11 -16.86
CA GLY A 7 -24.77 13.93 -16.27
C GLY A 7 -24.71 14.70 -14.95
N ASN A 8 -24.65 13.96 -13.84
CA ASN A 8 -24.30 14.52 -12.54
C ASN A 8 -22.82 14.91 -12.60
N LYS A 9 -22.54 16.15 -12.98
CA LYS A 9 -21.27 16.79 -12.68
C LYS A 9 -21.23 17.02 -11.18
N VAL A 10 -20.41 16.23 -10.48
CA VAL A 10 -20.02 16.50 -9.10
C VAL A 10 -19.21 17.81 -9.12
N THR A 11 -19.88 18.92 -8.82
CA THR A 11 -19.19 20.16 -8.45
C THR A 11 -18.66 20.00 -7.03
N ALA A 12 -17.37 20.27 -6.83
CA ALA A 12 -16.74 20.22 -5.51
C ALA A 12 -17.54 21.06 -4.49
N PRO A 13 -17.99 20.48 -3.36
CA PRO A 13 -18.67 21.23 -2.32
C PRO A 13 -17.71 22.25 -1.68
N SER A 14 -18.22 23.39 -1.23
CA SER A 14 -17.46 24.26 -0.33
C SER A 14 -17.30 23.56 1.03
N VAL A 15 -16.14 23.74 1.68
CA VAL A 15 -15.74 23.21 3.00
C VAL A 15 -16.67 23.69 4.16
N SER A 16 -17.82 24.30 3.86
CA SER A 16 -18.74 24.95 4.79
C SER A 16 -19.84 24.06 5.37
N ASP A 17 -20.09 22.86 4.83
CA ASP A 17 -21.33 22.12 5.11
C ASP A 17 -21.12 20.84 5.95
N ILE A 18 -20.20 20.89 6.91
CA ILE A 18 -20.04 19.80 7.89
C ILE A 18 -21.00 20.01 9.05
N THR A 19 -21.91 19.06 9.25
CA THR A 19 -22.80 19.00 10.42
C THR A 19 -22.17 18.16 11.52
N TYR A 20 -22.07 18.71 12.73
CA TYR A 20 -21.65 17.96 13.93
C TYR A 20 -22.84 17.75 14.86
N TYR A 21 -23.00 16.53 15.36
CA TYR A 21 -24.04 16.14 16.29
C TYR A 21 -23.43 15.95 17.69
N GLU A 22 -23.96 16.68 18.65
CA GLU A 22 -23.52 16.54 20.04
C GLU A 22 -23.78 15.09 20.54
N PRO A 23 -22.82 14.43 21.21
CA PRO A 23 -22.90 13.01 21.55
C PRO A 23 -24.15 12.58 22.33
N ASN A 24 -24.75 13.48 23.11
CA ASN A 24 -25.95 13.20 23.88
C ASN A 24 -27.23 13.12 23.03
N ASN A 25 -27.22 13.70 21.83
CA ASN A 25 -28.36 13.77 20.92
C ASN A 25 -28.12 12.99 19.62
N ALA A 26 -26.94 12.38 19.47
CA ALA A 26 -26.53 11.67 18.27
C ALA A 26 -27.30 10.35 18.10
N ILE A 27 -27.60 10.02 16.84
CA ILE A 27 -28.21 8.74 16.48
C ILE A 27 -27.25 7.60 16.86
N ARG A 28 -27.80 6.59 17.55
CA ARG A 28 -27.07 5.39 17.95
C ARG A 28 -27.35 4.24 16.98
N LYS A 29 -26.31 3.50 16.60
CA LYS A 29 -26.40 2.27 15.80
C LYS A 29 -25.41 1.24 16.33
N THR A 30 -25.72 -0.03 16.17
CA THR A 30 -24.81 -1.13 16.50
C THR A 30 -24.19 -1.66 15.22
N TYR A 31 -22.86 -1.84 15.22
CA TYR A 31 -22.12 -2.37 14.09
C TYR A 31 -21.17 -3.49 14.51
N TYR A 32 -21.03 -4.48 13.65
CA TYR A 32 -19.95 -5.46 13.72
C TYR A 32 -18.70 -4.93 13.02
N TYR A 33 -17.56 -5.07 13.68
CA TYR A 33 -16.25 -4.71 13.15
C TYR A 33 -15.20 -5.66 13.69
N LYS A 34 -14.00 -5.64 13.11
CA LYS A 34 -12.86 -6.46 13.52
C LYS A 34 -11.80 -5.63 14.24
N ILE A 35 -11.18 -6.23 15.24
CA ILE A 35 -10.02 -5.71 15.95
C ILE A 35 -8.85 -6.68 15.84
N ASN A 36 -7.62 -6.16 15.85
CA ASN A 36 -6.41 -6.96 15.85
C ASN A 36 -5.99 -7.35 17.27
N ASP A 37 -5.67 -8.63 17.49
CA ASP A 37 -5.01 -9.11 18.70
C ASP A 37 -3.50 -9.19 18.50
N GLY A 38 -2.76 -8.21 19.05
CA GLY A 38 -1.31 -8.10 18.89
C GLY A 38 -0.51 -9.28 19.45
N LYS A 39 -1.12 -10.19 20.22
CA LYS A 39 -0.45 -11.42 20.68
C LYS A 39 -0.52 -12.55 19.64
N THR A 40 -1.60 -12.62 18.88
CA THR A 40 -1.89 -13.74 17.96
C THR A 40 -1.90 -13.33 16.49
N ASP A 41 -1.89 -12.02 16.20
CA ASP A 41 -2.09 -11.41 14.88
C ASP A 41 -3.45 -11.78 14.23
N ALA A 42 -4.40 -12.20 15.07
CA ALA A 42 -5.74 -12.58 14.64
C ALA A 42 -6.67 -11.38 14.59
N MET A 43 -7.51 -11.33 13.55
CA MET A 43 -8.62 -10.37 13.45
C MET A 43 -9.87 -10.95 14.13
N ILE A 44 -10.28 -10.34 15.24
CA ILE A 44 -11.40 -10.78 16.07
C ILE A 44 -12.63 -9.94 15.73
N ALA A 45 -13.73 -10.57 15.36
CA ALA A 45 -15.01 -9.90 15.19
C ALA A 45 -15.61 -9.50 16.55
N VAL A 46 -16.03 -8.26 16.66
CA VAL A 46 -16.66 -7.66 17.83
C VAL A 46 -17.88 -6.85 17.42
N GLU A 47 -18.76 -6.57 18.37
CA GLU A 47 -19.93 -5.72 18.21
C GLU A 47 -19.75 -4.47 19.08
N GLY A 48 -20.04 -3.29 18.52
CA GLY A 48 -19.96 -2.01 19.23
C GLY A 48 -21.17 -1.13 18.98
N THR A 49 -21.50 -0.28 19.95
CA THR A 49 -22.50 0.79 19.78
C THR A 49 -21.80 2.06 19.35
N PHE A 50 -22.23 2.64 18.23
CA PHE A 50 -21.65 3.83 17.63
C PHE A 50 -22.64 4.99 17.60
N LYS A 51 -22.12 6.21 17.72
CA LYS A 51 -22.88 7.45 17.59
C LYS A 51 -22.51 8.17 16.31
N LYS A 52 -23.49 8.59 15.51
CA LYS A 52 -23.28 9.46 14.34
C LYS A 52 -22.89 10.85 14.85
N LEU A 53 -21.60 11.19 14.81
CA LEU A 53 -21.11 12.45 15.38
C LEU A 53 -20.89 13.53 14.32
N ALA A 54 -20.65 13.17 13.07
CA ALA A 54 -20.53 14.17 12.02
C ALA A 54 -20.96 13.64 10.65
N GLU A 55 -21.27 14.57 9.76
CA GLU A 55 -21.62 14.32 8.39
C GLU A 55 -21.21 15.50 7.52
N SER A 56 -20.67 15.21 6.35
CA SER A 56 -20.30 16.16 5.30
C SER A 56 -21.03 15.82 4.00
N ALA A 57 -20.60 16.39 2.87
CA ALA A 57 -21.21 16.11 1.57
C ALA A 57 -21.00 14.65 1.13
N ASN A 58 -19.80 14.11 1.34
CA ASN A 58 -19.36 12.80 0.84
C ASN A 58 -19.08 11.78 1.96
N ALA A 59 -19.26 12.14 3.24
CA ALA A 59 -18.96 11.22 4.34
C ALA A 59 -19.89 11.32 5.56
N ILE A 60 -19.97 10.22 6.30
CA ILE A 60 -20.59 10.13 7.63
C ILE A 60 -19.59 9.54 8.62
N ILE A 61 -19.45 10.15 9.79
CA ILE A 61 -18.63 9.61 10.89
C ILE A 61 -19.51 9.03 11.98
N TYR A 62 -19.25 7.77 12.29
CA TYR A 62 -19.72 7.07 13.47
C TYR A 62 -18.55 6.80 14.41
N VAL A 63 -18.67 7.21 15.67
CA VAL A 63 -17.65 6.94 16.70
C VAL A 63 -18.21 5.95 17.72
N GLU A 64 -17.44 4.92 18.04
CA GLU A 64 -17.79 3.93 19.05
C GLU A 64 -17.94 4.60 20.42
N GLU A 65 -19.04 4.32 21.11
CA GLU A 65 -19.48 5.07 22.29
C GLU A 65 -18.46 5.03 23.43
N SER A 66 -17.72 3.93 23.60
CA SER A 66 -16.70 3.82 24.63
C SER A 66 -15.43 4.63 24.34
N GLN A 67 -15.23 5.10 23.10
CA GLN A 67 -14.11 5.95 22.67
C GLN A 67 -14.41 7.45 22.74
N ILE A 68 -15.68 7.83 22.88
CA ILE A 68 -16.08 9.22 23.11
C ILE A 68 -15.42 9.69 24.42
N ASP A 69 -14.77 10.84 24.37
CA ASP A 69 -13.97 11.43 25.47
C ASP A 69 -12.71 10.64 25.87
N LYS A 70 -12.29 9.62 25.10
CA LYS A 70 -11.09 8.79 25.37
C LYS A 70 -10.00 8.84 24.30
N GLY A 71 -9.95 9.91 23.50
CA GLY A 71 -8.86 10.10 22.52
C GLY A 71 -9.30 10.60 21.16
N ILE A 72 -10.59 10.88 20.96
CA ILE A 72 -11.08 11.58 19.78
C ILE A 72 -11.91 12.79 20.19
N THR A 73 -11.52 13.96 19.70
CA THR A 73 -12.21 15.22 19.97
C THR A 73 -13.07 15.65 18.79
N LYS A 74 -14.01 16.58 19.04
CA LYS A 74 -14.74 17.29 17.98
C LYS A 74 -13.80 17.94 16.96
N GLY A 75 -12.66 18.47 17.42
CA GLY A 75 -11.65 19.08 16.55
C GLY A 75 -11.07 18.07 15.56
N ASP A 76 -10.72 16.88 16.05
CA ASP A 76 -10.13 15.81 15.22
C ASP A 76 -11.13 15.33 14.14
N ILE A 77 -12.38 15.09 14.54
CA ILE A 77 -13.48 14.68 13.64
C ILE A 77 -13.70 15.71 12.53
N LEU A 78 -13.76 16.99 12.89
CA LEU A 78 -13.96 18.07 11.92
C LEU A 78 -12.74 18.28 11.03
N SER A 79 -11.52 18.13 11.56
CA SER A 79 -10.29 18.22 10.76
C SER A 79 -10.24 17.11 9.71
N PHE A 80 -10.46 15.86 10.14
CA PHE A 80 -10.49 14.70 9.27
C PHE A 80 -11.49 14.87 8.11
N LEU A 81 -12.73 15.28 8.40
CA LEU A 81 -13.73 15.48 7.33
C LEU A 81 -13.35 16.58 6.35
N ARG A 82 -12.75 17.68 6.82
CA ARG A 82 -12.32 18.76 5.90
C ARG A 82 -11.23 18.28 4.95
N GLU A 83 -10.27 17.52 5.45
CA GLU A 83 -9.21 16.96 4.60
C GLU A 83 -9.78 15.92 3.63
N PHE A 84 -10.67 15.05 4.10
CA PHE A 84 -11.36 14.08 3.24
C PHE A 84 -12.12 14.75 2.09
N GLU A 85 -12.93 15.77 2.39
CA GLU A 85 -13.67 16.53 1.38
C GLU A 85 -12.75 17.25 0.38
N ASN A 86 -11.59 17.73 0.85
CA ASN A 86 -10.58 18.34 -0.03
C ASN A 86 -9.91 17.32 -0.96
N TYR A 87 -9.73 16.08 -0.52
CA TYR A 87 -9.00 15.05 -1.26
C TYR A 87 -9.88 14.19 -2.18
N ILE A 88 -11.15 13.98 -1.83
CA ILE A 88 -12.13 13.18 -2.59
C ILE A 88 -12.13 13.48 -4.10
N PRO A 89 -12.17 14.75 -4.56
CA PRO A 89 -12.22 15.03 -6.00
C PRO A 89 -11.00 14.47 -6.74
N LYS A 90 -9.81 14.50 -6.11
CA LYS A 90 -8.57 14.01 -6.69
C LYS A 90 -8.49 12.49 -6.68
N GLU A 91 -8.97 11.87 -5.60
CA GLU A 91 -9.08 10.41 -5.48
C GLU A 91 -9.94 9.84 -6.61
N ILE A 92 -11.14 10.39 -6.80
CA ILE A 92 -12.08 9.97 -7.84
C ILE A 92 -11.50 10.23 -9.24
N GLU A 93 -10.81 11.36 -9.44
CA GLU A 93 -10.19 11.70 -10.72
C GLU A 93 -9.17 10.64 -11.16
N ILE A 94 -8.42 10.07 -10.20
CA ILE A 94 -7.33 9.14 -10.47
C ILE A 94 -7.82 7.68 -10.52
N TYR A 95 -8.59 7.25 -9.53
CA TYR A 95 -8.88 5.82 -9.33
C TYR A 95 -10.27 5.39 -9.78
N GLY A 96 -11.21 6.34 -9.92
CA GLY A 96 -12.56 6.08 -10.40
C GLY A 96 -13.65 6.34 -9.36
N GLU A 97 -14.87 5.97 -9.71
CA GLU A 97 -16.06 6.26 -8.92
C GLU A 97 -16.15 5.38 -7.67
N ILE A 98 -16.62 5.98 -6.59
CA ILE A 98 -17.02 5.30 -5.35
C ILE A 98 -18.43 4.72 -5.60
N PRO A 99 -18.68 3.44 -5.30
CA PRO A 99 -20.02 2.88 -5.35
C PRO A 99 -20.97 3.55 -4.34
N ASP A 100 -22.26 3.30 -4.49
CA ASP A 100 -23.31 3.77 -3.56
C ASP A 100 -24.33 2.64 -3.35
N PHE A 101 -23.92 1.63 -2.59
CA PHE A 101 -24.71 0.42 -2.35
C PHE A 101 -25.89 0.66 -1.40
N ASP A 102 -25.73 1.56 -0.42
CA ASP A 102 -26.80 1.87 0.53
C ASP A 102 -27.69 3.06 0.10
N GLY A 103 -27.32 3.73 -1.00
CA GLY A 103 -28.08 4.83 -1.59
C GLY A 103 -27.98 6.14 -0.83
N ASN A 104 -27.02 6.27 0.10
CA ASN A 104 -26.83 7.47 0.91
C ASN A 104 -25.89 8.49 0.23
N GLY A 105 -25.12 8.07 -0.79
CA GLY A 105 -24.18 8.88 -1.55
C GLY A 105 -22.88 9.25 -0.81
N LYS A 106 -22.50 8.53 0.25
CA LYS A 106 -21.44 8.88 1.21
C LYS A 106 -20.67 7.67 1.72
N VAL A 107 -19.38 7.86 1.91
CA VAL A 107 -18.51 6.90 2.61
C VAL A 107 -18.78 6.95 4.11
N ILE A 108 -18.91 5.79 4.75
CA ILE A 108 -19.16 5.69 6.19
C ILE A 108 -17.88 5.33 6.92
N PHE A 109 -17.41 6.23 7.78
CA PHE A 109 -16.27 5.99 8.66
C PHE A 109 -16.71 5.46 10.02
N LEU A 110 -16.24 4.26 10.39
CA LEU A 110 -16.41 3.67 11.71
C LEU A 110 -15.13 3.85 12.54
N MET A 111 -15.15 4.80 13.47
CA MET A 111 -14.02 5.13 14.35
C MET A 111 -14.14 4.38 15.68
N ALA A 112 -13.19 3.47 15.96
CA ALA A 112 -13.17 2.64 17.16
C ALA A 112 -11.73 2.32 17.59
N ASN A 113 -11.52 1.74 18.77
CA ASN A 113 -10.23 1.11 19.07
C ASN A 113 -10.17 -0.22 18.31
N LEU A 114 -9.26 -0.32 17.35
CA LEU A 114 -9.11 -1.50 16.49
C LEU A 114 -8.07 -2.49 17.03
N ASN A 115 -7.56 -2.29 18.24
CA ASN A 115 -6.41 -3.06 18.74
C ASN A 115 -6.62 -3.53 20.18
N THR A 116 -6.20 -4.77 20.43
CA THR A 116 -6.09 -5.37 21.77
C THR A 116 -4.74 -6.09 21.92
N ASN A 117 -4.27 -6.23 23.16
CA ASN A 117 -2.99 -6.88 23.50
C ASN A 117 -1.80 -6.43 22.62
N ILE A 118 -1.68 -5.12 22.38
CA ILE A 118 -0.64 -4.54 21.51
C ILE A 118 0.75 -4.98 22.00
N THR A 119 1.54 -5.60 21.12
CA THR A 119 2.92 -6.01 21.40
C THR A 119 3.92 -5.17 20.61
N THR A 120 3.78 -5.16 19.29
CA THR A 120 4.73 -4.50 18.37
C THR A 120 4.06 -3.65 17.30
N SER A 121 2.89 -4.04 16.79
CA SER A 121 2.16 -3.32 15.73
C SER A 121 0.75 -2.91 16.14
N ILE A 122 0.24 -1.87 15.45
CA ILE A 122 -1.12 -1.32 15.64
C ILE A 122 -1.77 -1.22 14.26
N THR A 123 -2.98 -1.74 14.13
CA THR A 123 -3.85 -1.55 12.97
C THR A 123 -4.40 -0.12 13.00
N GLY A 124 -4.04 0.72 12.01
CA GLY A 124 -4.49 2.12 11.93
C GLY A 124 -5.91 2.29 11.35
N GLY A 125 -6.37 1.34 10.57
CA GLY A 125 -7.66 1.34 9.87
C GLY A 125 -7.76 0.11 8.97
N TYR A 126 -8.86 -0.06 8.23
CA TYR A 126 -8.97 -1.03 7.11
C TYR A 126 -10.27 -0.85 6.30
N PHE A 127 -10.21 -1.24 5.04
CA PHE A 127 -11.36 -1.62 4.22
C PHE A 127 -11.67 -3.13 4.34
N SER A 128 -12.95 -3.51 4.22
CA SER A 128 -13.35 -4.91 4.12
C SER A 128 -14.33 -5.12 2.96
N ALA A 129 -13.95 -5.98 2.00
CA ALA A 129 -14.81 -6.35 0.87
C ALA A 129 -16.18 -6.88 1.30
N ASN A 130 -16.23 -7.57 2.45
CA ASN A 130 -17.48 -8.08 3.03
C ASN A 130 -18.51 -7.00 3.35
N ASP A 131 -18.08 -5.75 3.56
CA ASP A 131 -19.00 -4.64 3.78
C ASP A 131 -19.74 -4.22 2.50
N LEU A 132 -19.16 -4.45 1.32
CA LEU A 132 -19.82 -4.23 0.03
C LEU A 132 -20.69 -5.44 -0.38
N ILE A 133 -20.41 -6.63 0.12
CA ILE A 133 -21.13 -7.87 -0.27
C ILE A 133 -22.29 -8.16 0.67
N TYR A 134 -22.01 -8.24 1.97
CA TYR A 134 -22.96 -8.63 3.01
C TYR A 134 -23.38 -7.44 3.87
N GLY A 135 -22.49 -6.47 4.01
CA GLY A 135 -22.74 -5.23 4.73
C GLY A 135 -22.91 -5.38 6.23
N LYS A 136 -23.46 -4.35 6.85
CA LYS A 136 -23.73 -4.33 8.28
C LYS A 136 -25.20 -4.65 8.52
N SER A 137 -25.47 -5.79 9.15
CA SER A 137 -26.83 -6.30 9.38
C SER A 137 -27.62 -6.54 8.08
N GLY A 138 -26.93 -6.99 7.02
CA GLY A 138 -27.54 -7.29 5.73
C GLY A 138 -27.74 -6.07 4.81
N VAL A 139 -27.18 -4.92 5.16
CA VAL A 139 -27.19 -3.71 4.33
C VAL A 139 -25.76 -3.41 3.87
N PRO A 140 -25.41 -3.75 2.61
CA PRO A 140 -24.14 -3.38 1.99
C PRO A 140 -23.90 -1.87 2.03
N GLY A 141 -22.64 -1.46 2.14
CA GLY A 141 -22.28 -0.04 2.10
C GLY A 141 -20.78 0.23 2.13
N GLU A 142 -20.41 1.48 1.89
CA GLU A 142 -19.04 1.96 1.73
C GLU A 142 -18.40 2.26 3.09
N TYR A 143 -18.16 1.20 3.88
CA TYR A 143 -17.59 1.32 5.22
C TYR A 143 -16.05 1.30 5.20
N LEU A 144 -15.45 2.29 5.86
CA LEU A 144 -14.02 2.32 6.19
C LEU A 144 -13.85 2.39 7.71
N HIS A 145 -12.94 1.59 8.26
CA HIS A 145 -12.72 1.50 9.71
C HIS A 145 -11.46 2.25 10.08
N ILE A 146 -11.52 3.00 11.18
CA ILE A 146 -10.43 3.86 11.66
C ILE A 146 -10.12 3.51 13.10
N ASN A 147 -8.84 3.36 13.39
CA ASN A 147 -8.35 3.27 14.77
C ASN A 147 -8.32 4.66 15.42
N VAL A 148 -8.81 4.76 16.64
CA VAL A 148 -8.65 5.95 17.49
C VAL A 148 -7.63 5.70 18.61
N PRO A 149 -6.90 6.72 19.09
CA PRO A 149 -6.91 8.12 18.64
C PRO A 149 -6.36 8.28 17.21
N THR A 150 -6.83 9.31 16.50
CA THR A 150 -6.34 9.64 15.16
C THR A 150 -5.03 10.44 15.23
N SER A 151 -4.17 10.29 14.23
CA SER A 151 -2.95 11.07 13.99
C SER A 151 -2.97 11.78 12.63
N GLU A 152 -1.94 12.58 12.34
CA GLU A 152 -1.73 13.24 11.03
C GLU A 152 -1.65 12.27 9.84
N SER A 153 -1.28 11.01 10.07
CA SER A 153 -1.24 9.98 9.01
C SER A 153 -2.60 9.34 8.73
N THR A 154 -3.61 9.57 9.58
CA THR A 154 -4.91 8.89 9.49
C THR A 154 -5.63 9.19 8.19
N ILE A 155 -5.60 10.45 7.73
CA ILE A 155 -6.28 10.79 6.48
C ILE A 155 -5.64 10.10 5.28
N GLY A 156 -4.30 10.10 5.19
CA GLY A 156 -3.59 9.42 4.11
C GLY A 156 -3.87 7.92 4.10
N LEU A 157 -3.94 7.32 5.28
CA LEU A 157 -4.36 5.93 5.43
C LEU A 157 -5.80 5.73 4.93
N MET A 158 -6.72 6.62 5.23
CA MET A 158 -8.10 6.49 4.75
C MET A 158 -8.25 6.72 3.25
N MET A 159 -7.39 7.52 2.63
CA MET A 159 -7.32 7.60 1.17
C MET A 159 -6.78 6.29 0.58
N HIS A 160 -5.78 5.66 1.21
CA HIS A 160 -5.30 4.31 0.84
C HIS A 160 -6.42 3.27 0.92
N GLU A 161 -7.21 3.26 1.99
CA GLU A 161 -8.34 2.33 2.13
C GLU A 161 -9.47 2.62 1.14
N LEU A 162 -9.73 3.89 0.85
CA LEU A 162 -10.71 4.28 -0.15
C LEU A 162 -10.30 3.80 -1.54
N GLN A 163 -9.01 3.85 -1.87
CA GLN A 163 -8.49 3.28 -3.10
C GLN A 163 -8.83 1.79 -3.20
N HIS A 164 -8.62 1.01 -2.14
CA HIS A 164 -8.96 -0.42 -2.14
C HIS A 164 -10.45 -0.64 -2.38
N LEU A 165 -11.31 0.15 -1.74
CA LEU A 165 -12.76 0.11 -1.94
C LEU A 165 -13.13 0.36 -3.41
N ILE A 166 -12.62 1.44 -4.00
CA ILE A 166 -12.83 1.80 -5.41
C ILE A 166 -12.31 0.69 -6.33
N ASN A 167 -11.10 0.17 -6.05
CA ASN A 167 -10.47 -0.87 -6.85
C ASN A 167 -11.25 -2.19 -6.81
N TYR A 168 -11.69 -2.61 -5.62
CA TYR A 168 -12.48 -3.82 -5.43
C TYR A 168 -13.80 -3.74 -6.19
N TYR A 169 -14.53 -2.63 -6.06
CA TYR A 169 -15.77 -2.41 -6.80
C TYR A 169 -15.54 -2.49 -8.32
N ASN A 170 -14.59 -1.70 -8.84
CA ASN A 170 -14.39 -1.57 -10.28
C ASN A 170 -13.81 -2.84 -10.94
N ASN A 171 -13.03 -3.64 -10.22
CA ASN A 171 -12.35 -4.82 -10.78
C ASN A 171 -13.00 -6.13 -10.32
N ALA A 172 -13.08 -6.36 -9.01
CA ALA A 172 -13.62 -7.62 -8.49
C ALA A 172 -15.14 -7.71 -8.71
N MET A 173 -15.92 -6.69 -8.33
CA MET A 173 -17.39 -6.77 -8.41
C MET A 173 -17.91 -6.57 -9.84
N LEU A 174 -17.48 -5.51 -10.54
CA LEU A 174 -18.00 -5.22 -11.88
C LEU A 174 -17.44 -6.11 -12.99
N LYS A 175 -16.24 -6.67 -12.80
CA LYS A 175 -15.50 -7.40 -13.86
C LYS A 175 -15.14 -8.83 -13.47
N ASN A 176 -15.47 -9.27 -12.25
CA ASN A 176 -15.18 -10.60 -11.74
C ASN A 176 -13.68 -10.96 -11.84
N LYS A 177 -12.81 -9.96 -11.66
CA LYS A 177 -11.36 -10.14 -11.71
C LYS A 177 -10.66 -9.18 -10.76
N ALA A 178 -10.28 -9.68 -9.59
CA ALA A 178 -9.46 -8.92 -8.66
C ALA A 178 -8.07 -8.62 -9.27
N MET A 179 -7.53 -7.47 -8.89
CA MET A 179 -6.14 -7.12 -9.19
C MET A 179 -5.21 -7.93 -8.27
N ASP A 180 -4.05 -8.33 -8.77
CA ASP A 180 -3.05 -9.01 -7.94
C ASP A 180 -2.60 -8.08 -6.80
N ILE A 181 -2.39 -8.66 -5.62
CA ILE A 181 -2.09 -7.92 -4.38
C ILE A 181 -1.01 -6.85 -4.57
N TRP A 182 0.08 -7.17 -5.29
CA TRP A 182 1.18 -6.24 -5.48
C TRP A 182 0.78 -4.98 -6.25
N LEU A 183 -0.09 -5.08 -7.25
CA LEU A 183 -0.52 -3.91 -8.04
C LEU A 183 -1.63 -3.15 -7.32
N ASN A 184 -2.53 -3.86 -6.64
CA ASN A 184 -3.58 -3.26 -5.81
C ASN A 184 -2.92 -2.33 -4.79
N GLU A 185 -1.97 -2.87 -4.03
CA GLU A 185 -1.25 -2.13 -3.00
C GLU A 185 -0.30 -1.08 -3.56
N SER A 186 0.30 -1.29 -4.73
CA SER A 186 1.05 -0.22 -5.41
C SER A 186 0.15 0.99 -5.68
N LEU A 187 -1.06 0.79 -6.21
CA LEU A 187 -1.99 1.90 -6.45
C LEU A 187 -2.43 2.55 -5.13
N SER A 188 -2.73 1.77 -4.09
CA SER A 188 -3.07 2.32 -2.77
C SER A 188 -1.92 3.11 -2.15
N GLU A 189 -0.69 2.59 -2.18
CA GLU A 189 0.50 3.30 -1.68
C GLU A 189 0.78 4.58 -2.46
N SER A 190 0.31 4.68 -3.70
CA SER A 190 0.42 5.91 -4.47
C SER A 190 -0.43 7.06 -3.92
N THR A 191 -1.48 6.75 -3.13
CA THR A 191 -2.28 7.73 -2.38
C THR A 191 -1.47 8.40 -1.26
N SER A 192 -0.49 7.70 -0.66
CA SER A 192 0.36 8.28 0.38
C SER A 192 1.12 9.50 -0.13
N HIS A 193 1.65 9.45 -1.36
CA HIS A 193 2.35 10.58 -1.99
C HIS A 193 1.44 11.78 -2.27
N LEU A 194 0.14 11.53 -2.45
CA LEU A 194 -0.85 12.53 -2.79
C LEU A 194 -1.41 13.23 -1.54
N PHE A 195 -1.61 12.48 -0.46
CA PHE A 195 -2.47 12.90 0.65
C PHE A 195 -1.80 12.81 2.03
N SER A 196 -0.56 12.31 2.16
CA SER A 196 0.16 12.30 3.43
C SER A 196 1.69 12.33 3.27
N SER A 197 2.28 13.49 3.56
CA SER A 197 3.73 13.62 3.67
C SER A 197 4.30 12.72 4.76
N THR A 198 3.61 12.58 5.89
CA THR A 198 4.07 11.76 7.02
C THR A 198 4.20 10.28 6.64
N LEU A 199 3.20 9.72 5.94
CA LEU A 199 3.30 8.34 5.43
C LEU A 199 4.41 8.23 4.38
N THR A 200 4.48 9.18 3.45
CA THR A 200 5.52 9.22 2.43
C THR A 200 6.93 9.22 3.03
N ASP A 201 7.16 10.05 4.05
CA ASP A 201 8.46 10.17 4.72
C ASP A 201 8.82 8.88 5.49
N SER A 202 7.84 8.23 6.15
CA SER A 202 8.05 6.89 6.73
C SER A 202 8.43 5.86 5.66
N ARG A 203 7.74 5.83 4.51
CA ARG A 203 8.07 4.91 3.40
C ARG A 203 9.46 5.17 2.82
N ILE A 204 9.85 6.44 2.67
CA ILE A 204 11.20 6.82 2.26
C ILE A 204 12.23 6.31 3.27
N ASN A 205 12.04 6.62 4.56
CA ASN A 205 12.94 6.20 5.62
C ASN A 205 13.08 4.68 5.68
N PHE A 206 11.99 3.94 5.51
CA PHE A 206 12.03 2.49 5.47
C PHE A 206 12.78 1.98 4.23
N PHE A 207 12.51 2.54 3.05
CA PHE A 207 13.17 2.14 1.80
C PHE A 207 14.69 2.35 1.85
N ILE A 208 15.15 3.53 2.29
CA ILE A 208 16.60 3.85 2.29
C ILE A 208 17.39 3.02 3.30
N ASN A 209 16.74 2.57 4.37
CA ASN A 209 17.39 1.79 5.42
C ASN A 209 17.36 0.28 5.17
N ASN A 210 16.70 -0.18 4.10
CA ASN A 210 16.51 -1.59 3.82
C ASN A 210 16.93 -1.95 2.37
N PRO A 211 18.06 -2.65 2.17
CA PRO A 211 18.66 -2.90 0.85
C PRO A 211 18.09 -4.12 0.12
N TYR A 212 16.85 -4.49 0.41
CA TYR A 212 16.13 -5.60 -0.23
C TYR A 212 14.82 -5.05 -0.83
N TYR A 213 14.76 -4.99 -2.15
CA TYR A 213 13.68 -4.32 -2.87
C TYR A 213 12.74 -5.37 -3.48
N SER A 214 11.48 -5.38 -3.07
CA SER A 214 10.51 -6.36 -3.53
C SER A 214 9.11 -5.86 -3.23
N PHE A 215 8.21 -5.92 -4.21
CA PHE A 215 6.77 -5.80 -3.98
C PHE A 215 5.98 -6.88 -4.75
N TYR A 216 6.54 -7.45 -5.81
CA TYR A 216 5.92 -8.53 -6.58
C TYR A 216 5.73 -9.83 -5.76
N SER A 217 6.72 -10.18 -4.94
CA SER A 217 6.63 -11.23 -3.92
C SER A 217 6.20 -10.62 -2.59
N TRP A 218 4.97 -10.11 -2.57
CA TRP A 218 4.40 -9.23 -1.54
C TRP A 218 4.57 -9.74 -0.10
N TYR A 219 4.25 -11.01 0.16
CA TYR A 219 4.14 -11.52 1.53
C TYR A 219 5.48 -11.94 2.14
N PHE A 220 6.55 -12.08 1.33
CA PHE A 220 7.79 -12.74 1.76
C PHE A 220 7.55 -14.14 2.36
N MET A 221 6.61 -14.86 1.77
CA MET A 221 6.19 -16.20 2.19
C MET A 221 6.24 -17.16 1.01
N TYR A 222 6.40 -18.44 1.33
CA TYR A 222 6.24 -19.52 0.38
C TYR A 222 4.75 -19.86 0.17
N THR A 223 4.46 -20.59 -0.91
CA THR A 223 3.10 -21.09 -1.20
C THR A 223 2.51 -22.04 -0.15
N ASP A 224 3.33 -22.57 0.77
CA ASP A 224 2.89 -23.34 1.93
C ASP A 224 2.67 -22.48 3.20
N TRP A 225 2.65 -21.15 3.04
CA TRP A 225 2.50 -20.16 4.12
C TRP A 225 3.63 -20.15 5.15
N SER A 226 4.77 -20.81 4.87
CA SER A 226 5.96 -20.63 5.68
C SER A 226 6.69 -19.33 5.28
N PHE A 227 7.23 -18.61 6.26
CA PHE A 227 7.96 -17.38 6.00
C PHE A 227 9.29 -17.66 5.31
N VAL A 228 9.65 -16.80 4.34
CA VAL A 228 11.00 -16.79 3.77
C VAL A 228 11.96 -16.18 4.77
N PHE A 229 11.62 -15.04 5.40
CA PHE A 229 12.40 -14.40 6.47
C PHE A 229 11.59 -14.37 7.77
N THR A 230 12.25 -14.50 8.92
CA THR A 230 11.58 -14.48 10.23
C THR A 230 12.07 -13.29 11.07
N PRO A 231 11.17 -12.38 11.50
CA PRO A 231 9.73 -12.31 11.19
C PRO A 231 9.47 -11.96 9.72
N GLY A 232 8.23 -12.10 9.23
CA GLY A 232 7.86 -11.65 7.89
C GLY A 232 8.13 -10.15 7.68
N HIS A 233 8.45 -9.74 6.45
CA HIS A 233 8.91 -8.37 6.14
C HIS A 233 8.05 -7.66 5.10
N VAL A 234 6.72 -7.74 5.21
CA VAL A 234 5.76 -7.11 4.26
C VAL A 234 5.97 -5.59 4.09
N LEU A 235 6.59 -4.95 5.06
CA LEU A 235 6.96 -3.53 5.05
C LEU A 235 7.94 -3.17 3.94
N LEU A 236 8.81 -4.12 3.57
CA LEU A 236 9.68 -3.99 2.41
C LEU A 236 8.83 -3.87 1.14
N SER A 237 7.70 -4.58 1.07
CA SER A 237 6.74 -4.49 -0.03
C SER A 237 6.07 -3.15 -0.11
N TYR A 238 5.52 -2.64 0.99
CA TYR A 238 4.94 -1.29 1.02
C TYR A 238 5.94 -0.20 0.66
N ALA A 239 7.13 -0.22 1.25
CA ALA A 239 8.15 0.78 0.94
C ALA A 239 8.64 0.68 -0.52
N SER A 240 8.83 -0.54 -1.02
CA SER A 240 9.24 -0.78 -2.41
C SER A 240 8.17 -0.36 -3.41
N SER A 241 6.90 -0.74 -3.17
CA SER A 241 5.78 -0.38 -4.04
C SER A 241 5.56 1.13 -4.05
N SER A 242 5.60 1.77 -2.88
CA SER A 242 5.46 3.21 -2.73
C SER A 242 6.55 3.95 -3.52
N MET A 243 7.82 3.57 -3.37
CA MET A 243 8.92 4.21 -4.08
C MET A 243 8.97 3.87 -5.57
N PHE A 244 8.48 2.70 -5.98
CA PHE A 244 8.29 2.34 -7.38
C PHE A 244 7.26 3.25 -8.06
N MET A 245 6.11 3.47 -7.40
CA MET A 245 5.08 4.36 -7.92
C MET A 245 5.56 5.80 -8.01
N LYS A 246 6.26 6.28 -6.98
CA LYS A 246 6.89 7.61 -7.00
C LYS A 246 7.88 7.78 -8.16
N TRP A 247 8.65 6.75 -8.48
CA TRP A 247 9.54 6.75 -9.66
C TRP A 247 8.77 6.77 -10.97
N LEU A 248 7.72 5.97 -11.12
CA LEU A 248 6.86 6.00 -12.30
C LEU A 248 6.29 7.41 -12.53
N ASP A 249 5.76 8.04 -11.50
CA ASP A 249 5.22 9.39 -11.60
C ASP A 249 6.29 10.42 -12.01
N ALA A 250 7.45 10.43 -11.33
CA ALA A 250 8.57 11.30 -11.68
C ALA A 250 9.01 11.14 -13.15
N ARG A 251 9.02 9.90 -13.67
CA ARG A 251 9.41 9.58 -15.04
C ARG A 251 8.37 9.89 -16.10
N THR A 252 7.14 10.19 -15.69
CA THR A 252 6.00 10.38 -16.59
C THR A 252 5.36 11.76 -16.47
N GLY A 253 6.03 12.67 -15.75
CA GLY A 253 5.70 14.10 -15.70
C GLY A 253 5.34 14.63 -14.32
N GLY A 254 5.30 13.78 -13.29
CA GLY A 254 5.09 14.18 -11.89
C GLY A 254 3.71 14.75 -11.60
N ASN A 255 2.68 14.31 -12.33
CA ASN A 255 1.33 14.84 -12.25
C ASN A 255 0.25 13.76 -12.03
N PHE A 256 0.69 12.56 -11.64
CA PHE A 256 -0.13 11.43 -11.23
C PHE A 256 -0.97 10.80 -12.35
N ASN A 257 -0.79 11.24 -13.60
CA ASN A 257 -1.48 10.67 -14.76
C ASN A 257 -1.15 9.19 -14.92
N ILE A 258 0.05 8.76 -14.55
CA ILE A 258 0.45 7.36 -14.67
C ILE A 258 -0.38 6.45 -13.75
N TYR A 259 -0.70 6.92 -12.53
CA TYR A 259 -1.56 6.19 -11.60
C TYR A 259 -2.96 6.03 -12.18
N LYS A 260 -3.48 7.11 -12.78
CA LYS A 260 -4.76 7.12 -13.48
C LYS A 260 -4.78 6.15 -14.66
N GLU A 261 -3.75 6.17 -15.50
CA GLU A 261 -3.65 5.27 -16.65
C GLU A 261 -3.59 3.79 -16.22
N ILE A 262 -2.89 3.48 -15.13
CA ILE A 262 -2.85 2.12 -14.57
C ILE A 262 -4.21 1.74 -13.98
N ALA A 263 -4.81 2.59 -13.14
CA ALA A 263 -6.09 2.33 -12.48
C ALA A 263 -7.23 2.08 -13.48
N HIS A 264 -7.26 2.85 -14.58
CA HIS A 264 -8.28 2.74 -15.63
C HIS A 264 -7.89 1.81 -16.80
N SER A 265 -6.73 1.13 -16.73
CA SER A 265 -6.34 0.16 -17.76
C SER A 265 -7.31 -1.02 -17.81
N ASP A 266 -7.36 -1.72 -18.95
CA ASP A 266 -8.34 -2.78 -19.21
C ASP A 266 -8.31 -3.86 -18.12
N PRO A 267 -9.40 -4.02 -17.34
CA PRO A 267 -9.46 -4.97 -16.24
C PRO A 267 -9.46 -6.43 -16.70
N SER A 268 -9.65 -6.72 -18.00
CA SER A 268 -9.53 -8.09 -18.52
C SER A 268 -8.07 -8.58 -18.59
N LEU A 269 -7.09 -7.68 -18.56
CA LEU A 269 -5.65 -7.97 -18.60
C LEU A 269 -5.12 -8.42 -17.23
N THR A 270 -4.01 -9.17 -17.20
CA THR A 270 -3.31 -9.46 -15.93
C THR A 270 -2.71 -8.18 -15.35
N SER A 271 -2.44 -8.15 -14.05
CA SER A 271 -1.85 -6.97 -13.40
C SER A 271 -0.51 -6.57 -14.03
N GLU A 272 0.31 -7.56 -14.41
CA GLU A 272 1.56 -7.31 -15.12
C GLU A 272 1.31 -6.71 -16.51
N GLN A 273 0.35 -7.24 -17.30
CA GLN A 273 -0.01 -6.65 -18.59
C GLN A 273 -0.54 -5.22 -18.48
N ARG A 274 -1.33 -4.93 -17.44
CA ARG A 274 -1.85 -3.59 -17.14
C ARG A 274 -0.70 -2.60 -16.93
N LEU A 275 0.27 -2.95 -16.09
CA LEU A 275 1.47 -2.15 -15.86
C LEU A 275 2.31 -2.02 -17.14
N LEU A 276 2.60 -3.14 -17.81
CA LEU A 276 3.53 -3.19 -18.95
C LEU A 276 3.02 -2.42 -20.17
N ASN A 277 1.72 -2.46 -20.45
CA ASN A 277 1.14 -1.66 -21.55
C ASN A 277 1.41 -0.16 -21.35
N ILE A 278 1.37 0.29 -20.09
CA ILE A 278 1.63 1.68 -19.72
C ILE A 278 3.13 1.98 -19.69
N THR A 279 3.95 1.17 -19.03
CA THR A 279 5.41 1.41 -18.99
C THR A 279 6.04 1.36 -20.37
N SER A 280 5.55 0.50 -21.27
CA SER A 280 6.01 0.42 -22.66
C SER A 280 5.72 1.72 -23.41
N LYS A 281 4.52 2.29 -23.24
CA LYS A 281 4.12 3.58 -23.83
C LYS A 281 5.07 4.72 -23.43
N TYR A 282 5.59 4.70 -22.20
CA TYR A 282 6.53 5.70 -21.69
C TYR A 282 8.01 5.33 -21.88
N GLY A 283 8.31 4.20 -22.53
CA GLY A 283 9.69 3.74 -22.74
C GLY A 283 10.40 3.34 -21.45
N LEU A 284 9.66 2.95 -20.41
CA LEU A 284 10.18 2.52 -19.10
C LEU A 284 10.48 1.02 -19.03
N GLY A 285 10.10 0.26 -20.05
CA GLY A 285 10.34 -1.18 -20.17
C GLY A 285 9.13 -1.91 -20.74
N ASN A 286 9.39 -3.00 -21.47
CA ASN A 286 8.37 -3.83 -22.12
C ASN A 286 8.16 -5.19 -21.43
N ASP A 287 8.91 -5.44 -20.37
CA ASP A 287 8.84 -6.64 -19.52
C ASP A 287 9.15 -6.23 -18.07
N MET A 288 8.68 -7.03 -17.11
CA MET A 288 8.78 -6.68 -15.69
C MET A 288 10.23 -6.61 -15.20
N ASP A 289 11.14 -7.43 -15.73
CA ASP A 289 12.54 -7.40 -15.32
C ASP A 289 13.21 -6.09 -15.75
N THR A 290 12.97 -5.68 -16.99
CA THR A 290 13.47 -4.41 -17.52
C THR A 290 12.91 -3.22 -16.73
N VAL A 291 11.60 -3.22 -16.41
CA VAL A 291 10.96 -2.16 -15.62
C VAL A 291 11.59 -2.05 -14.23
N LEU A 292 11.73 -3.17 -13.52
CA LEU A 292 12.31 -3.19 -12.17
C LEU A 292 13.79 -2.81 -12.15
N LEU A 293 14.57 -3.26 -13.13
CA LEU A 293 15.97 -2.87 -13.27
C LEU A 293 16.09 -1.38 -13.62
N ASN A 294 15.22 -0.85 -14.49
CA ASN A 294 15.17 0.58 -14.81
C ASN A 294 14.79 1.41 -13.59
N TRP A 295 13.89 0.93 -12.73
CA TRP A 295 13.54 1.59 -11.48
C TRP A 295 14.74 1.73 -10.55
N ILE A 296 15.43 0.63 -10.22
CA ILE A 296 16.60 0.67 -9.32
C ILE A 296 17.74 1.51 -9.94
N GLU A 297 17.94 1.42 -11.25
CA GLU A 297 18.90 2.26 -11.96
C GLU A 297 18.51 3.75 -11.90
N GLY A 298 17.23 4.08 -12.04
CA GLY A 298 16.71 5.44 -11.91
C GLY A 298 16.92 6.03 -10.53
N VAL A 299 16.61 5.26 -9.48
CA VAL A 299 16.92 5.63 -8.09
C VAL A 299 18.43 5.85 -7.91
N SER A 300 19.27 4.99 -8.49
CA SER A 300 20.74 5.15 -8.43
C SER A 300 21.27 6.44 -9.06
N LYS A 301 20.49 7.01 -10.00
CA LYS A 301 20.77 8.26 -10.73
C LYS A 301 20.06 9.47 -10.09
N ASN A 302 19.48 9.31 -8.91
CA ASN A 302 18.75 10.36 -8.19
C ASN A 302 17.57 10.94 -9.01
N GLU A 303 16.89 10.10 -9.80
CA GLU A 303 15.67 10.51 -10.52
C GLU A 303 14.50 10.77 -9.58
N VAL A 304 14.54 10.22 -8.37
CA VAL A 304 13.59 10.51 -7.29
C VAL A 304 14.36 11.12 -6.13
N GLN A 305 14.04 12.37 -5.80
CA GLN A 305 14.71 13.10 -4.73
C GLN A 305 14.52 12.41 -3.37
N GLY A 306 15.60 12.36 -2.59
CA GLY A 306 15.61 11.81 -1.23
C GLY A 306 15.78 10.28 -1.19
N LEU A 307 15.80 9.61 -2.34
CA LEU A 307 16.08 8.18 -2.41
C LEU A 307 17.55 7.90 -2.70
N ASN A 308 18.04 6.83 -2.11
CA ASN A 308 19.32 6.24 -2.43
C ASN A 308 19.20 4.71 -2.41
N ILE A 309 20.18 4.06 -3.02
CA ILE A 309 20.36 2.62 -2.95
C ILE A 309 21.71 2.34 -2.33
N ALA A 310 21.81 1.21 -1.64
CA ALA A 310 23.04 0.77 -0.99
C ALA A 310 23.21 -0.73 -1.18
N PRO A 311 24.45 -1.21 -1.31
CA PRO A 311 24.69 -2.64 -1.35
C PRO A 311 24.26 -3.30 -0.03
N ILE A 312 23.59 -4.44 -0.13
CA ILE A 312 23.19 -5.24 1.03
C ILE A 312 24.42 -5.75 1.78
N ASP A 313 24.45 -5.60 3.11
CA ASP A 313 25.44 -6.28 3.93
C ASP A 313 25.18 -7.81 3.86
N PRO A 314 26.08 -8.61 3.28
CA PRO A 314 25.86 -10.05 3.17
C PRO A 314 25.86 -10.78 4.51
N THR A 315 26.21 -10.11 5.62
CA THR A 315 26.17 -10.64 6.99
C THR A 315 24.97 -10.17 7.79
N ASP A 316 24.04 -9.43 7.17
CA ASP A 316 22.82 -8.99 7.81
C ASP A 316 21.96 -10.19 8.22
N LYS A 317 21.67 -10.33 9.51
CA LYS A 317 20.93 -11.47 10.06
C LYS A 317 19.47 -11.49 9.65
N ASN A 318 18.91 -10.37 9.19
CA ASN A 318 17.53 -10.30 8.72
C ASN A 318 17.38 -10.97 7.35
N PHE A 319 18.43 -10.93 6.52
CA PHE A 319 18.39 -11.44 5.14
C PHE A 319 19.33 -12.63 4.89
N ASN A 320 20.41 -12.77 5.66
CA ASN A 320 21.32 -13.90 5.55
C ASN A 320 20.76 -15.12 6.28
N GLN A 321 20.44 -16.14 5.50
CA GLN A 321 20.04 -17.45 5.97
C GLN A 321 21.10 -18.47 5.62
N ASN A 322 21.74 -19.00 6.66
CA ASN A 322 22.75 -20.06 6.53
C ASN A 322 23.86 -19.74 5.53
N GLY A 323 24.31 -18.48 5.48
CA GLY A 323 25.41 -18.03 4.60
C GLY A 323 24.97 -17.57 3.21
N SER A 324 23.66 -17.47 2.95
CA SER A 324 23.12 -17.00 1.66
C SER A 324 21.96 -16.03 1.85
N ILE A 325 21.68 -15.21 0.85
CA ILE A 325 20.50 -14.33 0.83
C ILE A 325 19.47 -14.94 -0.14
N PRO A 326 18.33 -15.45 0.35
CA PRO A 326 17.21 -15.87 -0.49
C PRO A 326 16.69 -14.70 -1.32
N LEU A 327 16.79 -14.78 -2.65
CA LEU A 327 16.23 -13.81 -3.58
C LEU A 327 14.89 -14.32 -4.13
N LEU A 328 13.79 -13.71 -3.73
CA LEU A 328 12.43 -14.07 -4.16
C LEU A 328 12.18 -13.63 -5.62
N PRO A 329 11.20 -14.23 -6.32
CA PRO A 329 10.83 -13.85 -7.67
C PRO A 329 10.56 -12.34 -7.81
N LYS A 330 11.17 -11.73 -8.83
CA LYS A 330 11.16 -10.29 -9.13
C LYS A 330 11.67 -9.37 -8.01
N SER A 331 12.32 -9.90 -6.98
CA SER A 331 13.01 -9.09 -5.98
C SER A 331 14.41 -8.72 -6.45
N LEU A 332 14.91 -7.59 -5.96
CA LEU A 332 16.21 -7.04 -6.31
C LEU A 332 17.07 -6.81 -5.06
N VAL A 333 18.36 -7.06 -5.21
CA VAL A 333 19.37 -6.62 -4.23
C VAL A 333 20.53 -5.96 -4.96
N VAL A 334 21.06 -4.90 -4.35
CA VAL A 334 22.27 -4.22 -4.83
C VAL A 334 23.47 -4.84 -4.14
N TYR A 335 24.55 -5.06 -4.88
CA TYR A 335 25.77 -5.69 -4.39
C TYR A 335 27.00 -5.02 -4.98
N SER A 336 28.14 -5.21 -4.31
CA SER A 336 29.43 -4.77 -4.86
C SER A 336 29.90 -5.72 -5.94
N THR A 337 30.32 -5.21 -7.10
CA THR A 337 30.90 -6.01 -8.18
C THR A 337 32.26 -6.60 -7.81
N ALA A 338 32.96 -6.02 -6.84
CA ALA A 338 34.24 -6.55 -6.38
C ALA A 338 34.02 -7.90 -5.69
N ASN A 339 34.77 -8.91 -6.10
CA ASN A 339 34.74 -10.28 -5.57
C ASN A 339 33.42 -11.05 -5.76
N ASN A 340 32.45 -10.50 -6.52
CA ASN A 340 31.16 -11.11 -6.79
C ASN A 340 30.91 -11.23 -8.30
N ASN A 341 30.79 -12.46 -8.78
CA ASN A 341 30.33 -12.76 -10.14
C ASN A 341 29.01 -13.53 -10.07
N ILE A 342 27.91 -12.79 -9.97
CA ILE A 342 26.57 -13.38 -9.83
C ILE A 342 26.06 -13.72 -11.22
N SER A 343 25.72 -15.00 -11.43
CA SER A 343 25.13 -15.52 -12.66
C SER A 343 24.25 -16.72 -12.35
N GLY A 344 23.26 -16.98 -13.19
CA GLY A 344 22.33 -18.10 -13.06
C GLY A 344 21.23 -18.00 -14.10
N ASN A 345 20.56 -19.12 -14.39
CA ASN A 345 19.42 -19.15 -15.32
C ASN A 345 18.23 -18.31 -14.83
N LYS A 346 18.07 -18.19 -13.50
CA LYS A 346 17.03 -17.40 -12.86
C LYS A 346 17.46 -15.98 -12.47
N LEU A 347 18.66 -15.55 -12.88
CA LEU A 347 19.26 -14.29 -12.42
C LEU A 347 19.60 -13.39 -13.60
N LEU A 348 19.24 -12.11 -13.49
CA LEU A 348 19.72 -11.05 -14.38
C LEU A 348 20.48 -10.02 -13.54
N THR A 349 21.59 -9.53 -14.07
CA THR A 349 22.41 -8.51 -13.42
C THR A 349 22.55 -7.28 -14.30
N ARG A 350 22.66 -6.11 -13.66
CA ARG A 350 22.93 -4.85 -14.36
C ARG A 350 23.90 -4.01 -13.55
N GLN A 351 24.92 -3.49 -14.23
CA GLN A 351 25.81 -2.50 -13.63
C GLN A 351 25.07 -1.20 -13.40
N LEU A 352 25.23 -0.65 -12.20
CA LEU A 352 24.70 0.66 -11.86
C LEU A 352 25.75 1.70 -12.24
N GLY A 353 25.33 2.89 -12.68
CA GLY A 353 26.25 3.96 -13.11
C GLY A 353 27.24 4.43 -12.02
N GLN A 354 27.06 3.97 -10.78
CA GLN A 354 27.99 4.13 -9.67
C GLN A 354 29.10 3.06 -9.76
N THR A 355 30.35 3.50 -9.92
CA THR A 355 31.50 2.61 -10.07
C THR A 355 31.57 1.59 -8.94
N GLY A 356 31.48 0.30 -9.26
CA GLY A 356 31.65 -0.81 -8.31
C GLY A 356 30.36 -1.41 -7.74
N LEU A 357 29.18 -0.97 -8.20
CA LEU A 357 27.90 -1.55 -7.81
C LEU A 357 27.16 -2.19 -8.99
N SER A 358 26.38 -3.23 -8.68
CA SER A 358 25.41 -3.83 -9.59
C SER A 358 24.15 -4.21 -8.83
N VAL A 359 23.05 -4.32 -9.57
CA VAL A 359 21.81 -4.91 -9.07
C VAL A 359 21.67 -6.31 -9.67
N VAL A 360 21.15 -7.24 -8.88
CA VAL A 360 20.68 -8.55 -9.35
C VAL A 360 19.18 -8.65 -9.10
N ILE A 361 18.46 -9.19 -10.07
CA ILE A 361 17.05 -9.57 -9.98
C ILE A 361 16.88 -11.07 -10.20
N ASN A 362 15.92 -11.66 -9.49
CA ASN A 362 15.43 -13.00 -9.81
C ASN A 362 14.33 -12.88 -10.87
N ASN A 363 14.59 -13.38 -12.08
CA ASN A 363 13.67 -13.24 -13.21
C ASN A 363 12.50 -14.24 -13.20
N SER A 364 12.41 -15.11 -12.17
CA SER A 364 11.28 -16.02 -11.99
C SER A 364 9.97 -15.25 -11.78
N VAL A 365 8.85 -15.95 -11.95
CA VAL A 365 7.49 -15.40 -11.84
C VAL A 365 6.71 -16.22 -10.83
N ASN A 366 6.04 -15.54 -9.90
CA ASN A 366 5.13 -16.18 -8.95
C ASN A 366 3.92 -16.76 -9.69
N THR A 367 3.61 -18.02 -9.41
CA THR A 367 2.38 -18.68 -9.90
C THR A 367 1.14 -18.25 -9.10
N THR A 368 1.33 -17.89 -7.83
CA THR A 368 0.31 -17.32 -6.96
C THR A 368 0.75 -15.91 -6.58
N ALA A 369 -0.08 -14.90 -6.83
CA ALA A 369 0.25 -13.51 -6.56
C ALA A 369 0.73 -13.31 -5.11
N GLY A 370 1.88 -12.65 -4.96
CA GLY A 370 2.48 -12.34 -3.65
C GLY A 370 3.22 -13.49 -2.95
N LEU A 371 3.08 -14.76 -3.40
CA LEU A 371 3.70 -15.93 -2.77
C LEU A 371 4.75 -16.58 -3.67
N ALA A 372 5.89 -16.95 -3.09
CA ALA A 372 6.98 -17.58 -3.81
C ALA A 372 6.90 -19.11 -3.79
N ASN A 373 7.18 -19.75 -4.91
CA ASN A 373 7.51 -21.18 -4.90
C ASN A 373 8.94 -21.37 -4.43
N LYS A 374 9.19 -22.39 -3.59
CA LYS A 374 10.55 -22.70 -3.06
C LYS A 374 11.57 -22.93 -4.18
N GLU A 375 11.17 -23.55 -5.29
CA GLU A 375 12.02 -23.80 -6.45
C GLU A 375 12.39 -22.53 -7.22
N ASP A 376 11.62 -21.46 -7.07
CA ASP A 376 11.82 -20.18 -7.73
C ASP A 376 12.62 -19.19 -6.89
N VAL A 377 12.92 -19.51 -5.63
CA VAL A 377 13.82 -18.72 -4.78
C VAL A 377 15.27 -19.08 -5.07
N VAL A 378 16.12 -18.06 -5.28
CA VAL A 378 17.55 -18.25 -5.57
C VAL A 378 18.39 -17.80 -4.38
N ASN A 379 19.17 -18.70 -3.79
CA ASN A 379 20.06 -18.37 -2.68
C ASN A 379 21.36 -17.73 -3.19
N LEU A 380 21.51 -16.43 -2.97
CA LEU A 380 22.68 -15.66 -3.39
C LEU A 380 23.84 -15.79 -2.40
N THR A 381 25.04 -16.02 -2.91
CA THR A 381 26.28 -15.89 -2.15
C THR A 381 26.96 -14.57 -2.52
N ILE A 382 26.87 -13.58 -1.64
CA ILE A 382 27.47 -12.26 -1.81
C ILE A 382 28.62 -12.11 -0.81
N LYS A 383 29.77 -11.61 -1.27
CA LYS A 383 30.94 -11.30 -0.45
C LYS A 383 31.05 -9.80 -0.22
N LYS A 384 31.54 -9.41 0.95
CA LYS A 384 32.00 -8.03 1.16
C LYS A 384 33.24 -7.78 0.33
N ALA A 385 33.24 -6.67 -0.40
CA ALA A 385 34.43 -6.09 -0.98
C ALA A 385 35.33 -5.54 0.13
N ASP A 386 36.63 -5.80 0.04
CA ASP A 386 37.63 -5.35 1.01
C ASP A 386 37.85 -3.82 0.95
N ASN A 387 37.58 -3.21 -0.20
CA ASN A 387 37.78 -1.77 -0.46
C ASN A 387 36.60 -1.17 -1.24
N LEU A 388 35.42 -1.08 -0.61
CA LEU A 388 34.34 -0.27 -1.18
C LEU A 388 34.74 1.21 -1.16
N ASN A 389 34.35 1.98 -2.18
CA ASN A 389 34.55 3.44 -2.18
C ASN A 389 34.05 4.03 -0.85
N SER A 390 34.81 4.91 -0.21
CA SER A 390 34.54 5.44 1.14
C SER A 390 33.19 6.17 1.27
N SER A 391 32.61 6.62 0.15
CA SER A 391 31.27 7.21 0.09
C SER A 391 30.13 6.18 0.07
N ILE A 392 30.41 4.91 -0.26
CA ILE A 392 29.43 3.83 -0.34
C ILE A 392 29.57 2.96 0.90
N LYS A 393 28.46 2.70 1.59
CA LYS A 393 28.42 1.83 2.77
C LYS A 393 27.49 0.67 2.52
N TYR A 394 27.86 -0.50 3.05
CA TYR A 394 26.93 -1.61 3.16
C TYR A 394 25.80 -1.23 4.10
N GLN A 395 24.58 -1.47 3.66
CA GLN A 395 23.39 -1.22 4.48
C GLN A 395 22.97 -2.51 5.18
N ARG A 396 22.60 -2.36 6.46
CA ARG A 396 21.88 -3.39 7.22
C ARG A 396 20.44 -2.93 7.38
N ALA A 397 19.53 -3.87 7.26
CA ALA A 397 18.10 -3.68 7.46
C ALA A 397 17.85 -3.08 8.83
N ASN A 398 17.07 -2.01 8.85
CA ASN A 398 16.45 -1.53 10.07
C ASN A 398 14.96 -1.86 10.00
N LEU A 399 14.63 -3.01 10.59
CA LEU A 399 13.28 -3.57 10.58
C LEU A 399 12.61 -3.32 11.94
N THR A 400 12.77 -2.12 12.47
CA THR A 400 11.98 -1.71 13.63
C THR A 400 10.50 -1.82 13.29
N ASP A 401 9.73 -2.39 14.20
CA ASP A 401 8.27 -2.47 14.11
C ASP A 401 7.72 -1.04 14.15
N GLU A 402 7.63 -0.37 13.00
CA GLU A 402 6.81 0.84 12.91
C GLU A 402 5.33 0.45 12.77
N LEU A 403 4.46 1.45 12.91
CA LEU A 403 3.04 1.28 12.74
C LEU A 403 2.78 0.95 11.28
N PHE A 404 2.43 -0.30 10.99
CA PHE A 404 2.23 -0.72 9.61
C PHE A 404 0.91 -1.45 9.42
N TYR A 405 0.35 -1.11 8.26
CA TYR A 405 -0.95 -1.51 7.82
C TYR A 405 -0.89 -2.92 7.21
N ILE A 406 -1.94 -3.70 7.46
CA ILE A 406 -2.16 -4.98 6.80
C ILE A 406 -3.51 -4.85 6.11
N ASP A 407 -3.50 -4.69 4.79
CA ASP A 407 -4.64 -5.13 3.97
C ASP A 407 -4.79 -6.62 4.25
N LYS A 408 -5.91 -6.99 4.85
CA LYS A 408 -6.46 -8.30 4.60
C LYS A 408 -7.64 -8.00 3.70
N VAL A 409 -7.59 -8.47 2.46
CA VAL A 409 -8.81 -8.83 1.74
C VAL A 409 -9.42 -9.94 2.60
N ILE A 410 -10.24 -9.51 3.55
CA ILE A 410 -10.99 -10.38 4.41
C ILE A 410 -12.16 -10.84 3.55
N ASP A 411 -11.93 -11.95 2.85
CA ASP A 411 -13.00 -12.78 2.30
C ASP A 411 -13.88 -13.36 3.43
#